data_AF-X0X033-F1
#
_entry.id   AF-X0X033-F1
#
_cell.length_a   1.000
_cell.length_b   1.000
_cell.length_c   1.000
_cell.angle_alpha   90.00
_cell.angle_beta   90.00
_cell.angle_gamma   90.00
#
_symmetry.space_group_name_H-M   'P 1'
#
loop_
_entity.id
_entity.type
_entity.pdbx_description
1 polymer ?
#
loop_
_entity_poly.entity_id
_entity_poly.type
_entity_poly.pdbx_seq_one_letter_code
_entity_poly.pdbx_strand_id
1 'polypeptide(L)'
;PSHPELLDWLAIDFIESQWNVKRFVKQIVMSGTYRQSSHVTAKNLSQDPDNRLLARGPRFRLDAEVIRDQALAISGLLVDTIGGKSVRPYQPAGLWKPVGFGGSNTSVFKQDAGSNLYRRSMYTFWKRTSPPPSMTTFDAPDRETCQVRRARTNTPLQALVLMNDVQFVEAARKLAERVVTEGGLSDEDRIVFAFRAVTSRRPNVTEKASLLRLLAEYQREFSADSEAAKRLISVGESSPNESLDAVEIS
;
A
#
# COMPACT_ATOMS: atom_id res chain seq x y z
N PRO A 1 -14.34 -19.89 -18.49
CA PRO A 1 -15.16 -19.13 -17.50
C PRO A 1 -15.99 -20.10 -16.66
N SER A 2 -16.12 -19.90 -15.34
CA SER A 2 -16.90 -20.81 -14.47
C SER A 2 -18.42 -20.65 -14.60
N HIS A 3 -18.90 -19.53 -15.13
CA HIS A 3 -20.33 -19.20 -15.26
C HIS A 3 -20.65 -18.64 -16.65
N PRO A 4 -20.61 -19.47 -17.72
CA PRO A 4 -20.83 -19.01 -19.09
C PRO A 4 -22.22 -18.42 -19.32
N GLU A 5 -23.29 -19.06 -18.80
CA GLU A 5 -24.67 -18.60 -18.96
C GLU A 5 -24.91 -17.20 -18.39
N LEU A 6 -24.25 -16.86 -17.28
CA LEU A 6 -24.31 -15.51 -16.71
C LEU A 6 -23.68 -14.48 -17.64
N LEU A 7 -22.56 -14.83 -18.29
CA LEU A 7 -21.89 -13.94 -19.23
C LEU A 7 -22.73 -13.73 -20.50
N ASP A 8 -23.37 -14.78 -20.98
CA ASP A 8 -24.28 -14.70 -22.14
C ASP A 8 -25.49 -13.81 -21.81
N TRP A 9 -26.10 -13.99 -20.63
CA TRP A 9 -27.19 -13.14 -20.18
C TRP A 9 -26.76 -11.67 -20.03
N LEU A 10 -25.59 -11.41 -19.44
CA LEU A 10 -25.04 -10.06 -19.31
C LEU A 10 -24.75 -9.41 -20.66
N ALA A 11 -24.31 -10.18 -21.66
CA ALA A 11 -24.05 -9.69 -23.01
C ALA A 11 -25.34 -9.30 -23.73
N ILE A 12 -26.38 -10.15 -23.66
CA ILE A 12 -27.70 -9.87 -24.24
C ILE A 12 -28.31 -8.62 -23.60
N ASP A 13 -28.36 -8.58 -22.26
CA ASP A 13 -28.90 -7.45 -21.50
C ASP A 13 -28.17 -6.13 -21.81
N PHE A 14 -26.84 -6.18 -22.03
CA PHE A 14 -26.07 -5.00 -22.40
C PHE A 14 -26.46 -4.47 -23.78
N ILE A 15 -26.64 -5.35 -24.77
CA ILE A 15 -27.09 -4.99 -26.12
C ILE A 15 -28.52 -4.42 -26.08
N GLU A 16 -29.44 -5.10 -25.39
CA GLU A 16 -30.84 -4.67 -25.25
C GLU A 16 -30.97 -3.33 -24.55
N SER A 17 -30.05 -3.01 -23.63
CA SER A 17 -29.96 -1.70 -22.98
C SER A 17 -29.33 -0.59 -23.82
N GLN A 18 -29.12 -0.81 -25.11
CA GLN A 18 -28.44 0.10 -26.04
C GLN A 18 -27.03 0.48 -25.58
N TRP A 19 -26.27 -0.52 -25.10
CA TRP A 19 -24.87 -0.34 -24.70
C TRP A 19 -24.67 0.65 -23.55
N ASN A 20 -25.65 0.77 -22.64
CA ASN A 20 -25.57 1.69 -21.50
C ASN A 20 -24.57 1.22 -20.44
N VAL A 21 -23.33 1.72 -20.54
CA VAL A 21 -22.22 1.34 -19.64
C VAL A 21 -22.54 1.61 -18.16
N LYS A 22 -23.19 2.74 -17.84
CA LYS A 22 -23.52 3.08 -16.44
C LYS A 22 -24.51 2.08 -15.85
N ARG A 23 -25.55 1.70 -16.61
CA ARG A 23 -26.51 0.68 -16.19
C ARG A 23 -25.84 -0.67 -15.98
N PHE A 24 -25.01 -1.10 -16.93
CA PHE A 24 -24.27 -2.36 -16.85
C PHE A 24 -23.39 -2.44 -15.59
N VAL A 25 -22.57 -1.42 -15.35
CA VAL A 25 -21.74 -1.33 -14.14
C VAL A 25 -22.62 -1.32 -12.89
N LYS A 26 -23.71 -0.55 -12.87
CA LYS A 26 -24.67 -0.52 -11.75
C LYS A 26 -25.23 -1.92 -11.47
N GLN A 27 -25.62 -2.69 -12.49
CA GLN A 27 -26.14 -4.05 -12.34
C GLN A 27 -25.13 -4.98 -11.68
N ILE A 28 -23.86 -4.92 -12.09
CA ILE A 28 -22.79 -5.73 -11.49
C ILE A 28 -22.60 -5.35 -10.02
N VAL A 29 -22.39 -4.07 -9.71
CA VAL A 29 -22.08 -3.63 -8.33
C VAL A 29 -23.28 -3.72 -7.38
N MET A 30 -24.50 -3.76 -7.92
CA MET A 30 -25.73 -3.95 -7.14
C MET A 30 -26.17 -5.42 -7.07
N SER A 31 -25.48 -6.34 -7.73
CA SER A 31 -25.79 -7.77 -7.66
C SER A 31 -25.70 -8.29 -6.22
N GLY A 32 -26.45 -9.36 -5.92
CA GLY A 32 -26.32 -10.06 -4.64
C GLY A 32 -24.89 -10.54 -4.42
N THR A 33 -24.29 -11.12 -5.47
CA THR A 33 -22.93 -11.66 -5.45
C THR A 33 -21.87 -10.62 -5.10
N TYR A 34 -21.92 -9.42 -5.70
CA TYR A 34 -20.95 -8.34 -5.43
C TYR A 34 -21.08 -7.77 -4.01
N ARG A 35 -22.32 -7.70 -3.49
CA ARG A 35 -22.62 -7.16 -2.15
C ARG A 35 -22.42 -8.18 -1.02
N GLN A 36 -21.99 -9.39 -1.33
CA GLN A 36 -21.68 -10.40 -0.31
C GLN A 36 -20.53 -9.96 0.60
N SER A 37 -20.54 -10.48 1.83
CA SER A 37 -19.42 -10.31 2.75
C SER A 37 -18.15 -11.00 2.22
N SER A 38 -16.99 -10.40 2.48
CA SER A 38 -15.68 -11.03 2.26
C SER A 38 -15.24 -11.93 3.43
N HIS A 39 -16.06 -12.02 4.48
CA HIS A 39 -15.79 -12.86 5.65
C HIS A 39 -15.83 -14.34 5.28
N VAL A 40 -14.74 -15.06 5.57
CA VAL A 40 -14.60 -16.49 5.25
C VAL A 40 -15.05 -17.32 6.44
N THR A 41 -16.20 -17.99 6.34
CA THR A 41 -16.64 -18.97 7.33
C THR A 41 -16.12 -20.36 6.99
N ALA A 42 -15.99 -21.23 7.99
CA ALA A 42 -15.60 -22.63 7.77
C ALA A 42 -16.53 -23.35 6.77
N LYS A 43 -17.84 -23.06 6.84
CA LYS A 43 -18.84 -23.58 5.90
C LYS A 43 -18.55 -23.10 4.47
N ASN A 44 -18.41 -21.80 4.23
CA ASN A 44 -18.15 -21.26 2.89
C ASN A 44 -16.81 -21.78 2.32
N LEU A 45 -15.79 -21.95 3.18
CA LEU A 45 -14.50 -22.50 2.76
C LEU A 45 -14.61 -23.98 2.38
N SER A 46 -15.39 -24.78 3.12
CA SER A 46 -15.61 -26.19 2.80
C SER A 46 -16.40 -26.41 1.51
N GLN A 47 -17.36 -25.52 1.21
CA GLN A 47 -18.23 -25.62 0.04
C GLN A 47 -17.61 -25.02 -1.23
N ASP A 48 -16.80 -23.97 -1.09
CA ASP A 48 -16.17 -23.27 -2.21
C ASP A 48 -14.71 -22.86 -1.87
N PRO A 49 -13.78 -23.82 -1.75
CA PRO A 49 -12.41 -23.56 -1.32
C PRO A 49 -11.67 -22.62 -2.27
N ASP A 50 -11.89 -22.76 -3.58
CA ASP A 50 -11.25 -21.95 -4.62
C ASP A 50 -11.99 -20.62 -4.90
N ASN A 51 -13.09 -20.35 -4.20
CA ASN A 51 -14.00 -19.22 -4.48
C ASN A 51 -14.52 -19.18 -5.93
N ARG A 52 -14.70 -20.35 -6.56
CA ARG A 52 -15.17 -20.48 -7.95
C ARG A 52 -16.64 -20.13 -8.10
N LEU A 53 -17.44 -20.35 -7.04
CA LEU A 53 -18.87 -20.02 -6.97
C LEU A 53 -19.09 -18.60 -6.44
N LEU A 54 -18.01 -17.86 -6.17
CA LEU A 54 -18.05 -16.49 -5.64
C LEU A 54 -18.80 -16.41 -4.31
N ALA A 55 -18.66 -17.44 -3.44
CA ALA A 55 -19.30 -17.47 -2.12
C ALA A 55 -18.77 -16.41 -1.13
N ARG A 56 -17.73 -15.65 -1.53
CA ARG A 56 -17.11 -14.56 -0.78
C ARG A 56 -16.45 -13.56 -1.71
N GLY A 57 -16.31 -12.32 -1.24
CA GLY A 57 -15.47 -11.32 -1.91
C GLY A 57 -14.02 -11.80 -2.00
N PRO A 58 -13.34 -11.61 -3.15
CA PRO A 58 -11.97 -12.07 -3.28
C PRO A 58 -11.02 -11.22 -2.42
N ARG A 59 -10.03 -11.87 -1.81
CA ARG A 59 -8.98 -11.20 -1.03
C ARG A 59 -7.68 -11.24 -1.81
N PHE A 60 -7.14 -10.08 -2.15
CA PHE A 60 -5.88 -9.96 -2.86
C PHE A 60 -4.96 -8.99 -2.13
N ARG A 61 -3.65 -9.26 -2.19
CA ARG A 61 -2.64 -8.25 -1.89
C ARG A 61 -2.78 -7.10 -2.91
N LEU A 62 -2.68 -5.87 -2.44
CA LEU A 62 -2.61 -4.68 -3.28
C LEU A 62 -1.38 -4.75 -4.19
N ASP A 63 -1.49 -4.21 -5.40
CA ASP A 63 -0.35 -4.14 -6.33
C ASP A 63 0.73 -3.18 -5.80
N ALA A 64 1.97 -3.31 -6.28
CA ALA A 64 3.13 -2.53 -5.83
C ALA A 64 2.90 -1.02 -5.74
N GLU A 65 2.33 -0.43 -6.79
CA GLU A 65 2.06 1.01 -6.87
C GLU A 65 1.03 1.43 -5.81
N VAL A 66 0.03 0.57 -5.58
CA VAL A 66 -1.05 0.85 -4.62
C VAL A 66 -0.57 0.70 -3.19
N ILE A 67 0.33 -0.25 -2.89
CA ILE A 67 0.95 -0.36 -1.56
C ILE A 67 1.70 0.92 -1.21
N ARG A 68 2.54 1.41 -2.13
CA ARG A 68 3.29 2.65 -1.93
C ARG A 68 2.36 3.86 -1.82
N ASP A 69 1.41 4.01 -2.74
CA ASP A 69 0.48 5.14 -2.74
C ASP A 69 -0.42 5.13 -1.50
N GLN A 70 -0.82 3.96 -1.00
CA GLN A 70 -1.56 3.82 0.25
C GLN A 70 -0.73 4.30 1.44
N ALA A 71 0.53 3.87 1.56
CA ALA A 71 1.43 4.31 2.64
C ALA A 71 1.60 5.83 2.64
N LEU A 72 1.76 6.45 1.46
CA LEU A 72 1.83 7.90 1.32
C LEU A 72 0.50 8.59 1.68
N ALA A 73 -0.64 8.02 1.27
CA ALA A 73 -1.95 8.60 1.53
C ALA A 73 -2.30 8.59 3.02
N ILE A 74 -2.12 7.45 3.70
CA ILE A 74 -2.44 7.33 5.12
C ILE A 74 -1.49 8.14 6.00
N SER A 75 -0.24 8.33 5.57
CA SER A 75 0.74 9.16 6.29
C SER A 75 0.57 10.66 6.03
N GLY A 76 -0.25 11.04 5.05
CA GLY A 76 -0.44 12.44 4.65
C GLY A 76 0.69 13.01 3.78
N LEU A 77 1.63 12.17 3.34
CA LEU A 77 2.74 12.58 2.46
C LEU A 77 2.33 12.68 0.99
N LEU A 78 1.26 12.00 0.56
CA LEU A 78 0.90 11.87 -0.86
C LEU A 78 0.69 13.24 -1.54
N VAL A 79 1.36 13.43 -2.66
CA VAL A 79 1.18 14.60 -3.54
C VAL A 79 0.30 14.22 -4.72
N ASP A 80 -0.92 14.77 -4.72
CA ASP A 80 -1.99 14.46 -5.70
C ASP A 80 -1.92 15.26 -7.02
N THR A 81 -0.85 16.03 -7.23
CA THR A 81 -0.67 16.79 -8.48
C THR A 81 -0.72 15.86 -9.70
N ILE A 82 -1.64 16.14 -10.62
CA ILE A 82 -1.81 15.39 -11.87
C ILE A 82 -0.97 16.00 -12.98
N GLY A 83 -0.27 15.17 -13.75
CA GLY A 83 0.51 15.56 -14.92
C GLY A 83 1.98 15.88 -14.61
N GLY A 84 2.69 16.51 -15.55
CA GLY A 84 4.10 16.89 -15.38
C GLY A 84 5.10 15.75 -15.57
N LYS A 85 6.38 16.05 -15.31
CA LYS A 85 7.51 15.13 -15.54
C LYS A 85 7.51 13.98 -14.54
N SER A 86 8.10 12.85 -14.95
CA SER A 86 8.39 11.73 -14.05
C SER A 86 9.35 12.14 -12.94
N VAL A 87 9.23 11.47 -11.80
CA VAL A 87 10.02 11.73 -10.59
C VAL A 87 10.81 10.49 -10.17
N ARG A 88 11.84 10.72 -9.37
CA ARG A 88 12.78 9.71 -8.86
C ARG A 88 12.73 9.70 -7.34
N PRO A 89 11.79 8.93 -6.73
CA PRO A 89 11.68 8.79 -5.28
C PRO A 89 12.85 7.96 -4.71
N TYR A 90 12.80 7.61 -3.42
CA TYR A 90 13.83 6.80 -2.78
C TYR A 90 14.15 5.50 -3.53
N GLN A 91 15.44 5.21 -3.65
CA GLN A 91 15.96 3.87 -3.97
C GLN A 91 17.41 3.75 -3.46
N PRO A 92 17.91 2.51 -3.26
CA PRO A 92 19.32 2.27 -2.97
C PRO A 92 20.26 2.86 -4.04
N ALA A 93 21.39 3.38 -3.58
CA ALA A 93 22.42 3.94 -4.45
C ALA A 93 23.11 2.84 -5.28
N GLY A 94 23.59 3.21 -6.47
CA GLY A 94 24.46 2.36 -7.29
C GLY A 94 23.76 1.36 -8.21
N LEU A 95 22.45 1.11 -8.08
CA LEU A 95 21.72 0.13 -8.90
C LEU A 95 21.79 0.38 -10.41
N TRP A 96 21.94 1.65 -10.84
CA TRP A 96 21.98 2.01 -12.26
C TRP A 96 23.38 1.90 -12.88
N LYS A 97 24.45 1.87 -12.07
CA LYS A 97 25.83 1.88 -12.57
C LYS A 97 26.18 0.63 -13.40
N PRO A 98 25.83 -0.60 -12.98
CA PRO A 98 26.19 -1.82 -13.73
C PRO A 98 25.49 -1.94 -15.08
N VAL A 99 24.32 -1.30 -15.23
CA VAL A 99 23.48 -1.36 -16.45
C VAL A 99 23.44 -0.02 -17.19
N GLY A 100 24.34 0.90 -16.85
CA GLY A 100 24.46 2.21 -17.49
C GLY A 100 25.34 2.13 -18.73
N PHE A 101 24.82 2.54 -19.88
CA PHE A 101 25.65 2.75 -21.07
C PHE A 101 26.39 4.09 -20.95
N GLY A 102 27.69 4.10 -21.28
CA GLY A 102 28.51 5.32 -21.31
C GLY A 102 27.87 6.38 -22.20
N GLY A 103 27.65 7.58 -21.66
CA GLY A 103 26.98 8.69 -22.36
C GLY A 103 25.46 8.78 -22.17
N SER A 104 24.82 7.80 -21.51
CA SER A 104 23.38 7.89 -21.21
C SER A 104 23.10 8.87 -20.04
N ASN A 105 22.07 9.70 -20.21
CA ASN A 105 21.50 10.52 -19.12
C ASN A 105 20.82 9.71 -18.01
N THR A 106 20.75 8.38 -18.15
CA THR A 106 20.26 7.42 -17.13
C THR A 106 21.37 6.49 -16.62
N SER A 107 22.63 6.85 -16.80
CA SER A 107 23.79 6.10 -16.29
C SER A 107 23.87 6.12 -14.76
N VAL A 108 23.48 7.24 -14.14
CA VAL A 108 23.49 7.42 -12.68
C VAL A 108 22.10 7.83 -12.21
N PHE A 109 21.60 7.15 -11.19
CA PHE A 109 20.38 7.56 -10.52
C PHE A 109 20.66 8.76 -9.63
N LYS A 110 19.88 9.83 -9.82
CA LYS A 110 19.85 10.98 -8.93
C LYS A 110 18.45 11.05 -8.34
N GLN A 111 18.34 10.82 -7.03
CA GLN A 111 17.10 11.00 -6.30
C GLN A 111 16.63 12.45 -6.43
N ASP A 112 15.34 12.65 -6.62
CA ASP A 112 14.74 13.98 -6.52
C ASP A 112 14.57 14.36 -5.05
N ALA A 113 14.05 15.56 -4.77
CA ALA A 113 13.87 16.09 -3.42
C ALA A 113 12.48 16.72 -3.26
N GLY A 114 12.07 16.95 -2.02
CA GLY A 114 10.81 17.58 -1.63
C GLY A 114 9.59 16.80 -2.11
N SER A 115 8.57 17.51 -2.59
CA SER A 115 7.30 16.93 -3.02
C SER A 115 7.44 15.89 -4.15
N ASN A 116 8.54 15.91 -4.91
CA ASN A 116 8.79 14.93 -5.95
C ASN A 116 8.99 13.51 -5.40
N LEU A 117 9.42 13.37 -4.14
CA LEU A 117 9.55 12.07 -3.47
C LEU A 117 8.20 11.41 -3.22
N TYR A 118 7.13 12.19 -3.03
CA TYR A 118 5.84 11.69 -2.56
C TYR A 118 4.75 11.72 -3.61
N ARG A 119 5.09 11.90 -4.89
CA ARG A 119 4.12 11.79 -5.97
C ARG A 119 3.61 10.35 -6.09
N ARG A 120 2.39 10.23 -6.62
CA ARG A 120 1.79 8.94 -6.99
C ARG A 120 2.76 8.10 -7.81
N SER A 121 2.78 6.80 -7.54
CA SER A 121 3.68 5.82 -8.15
C SER A 121 3.55 5.76 -9.69
N MET A 122 2.42 6.20 -10.24
CA MET A 122 2.23 6.41 -11.68
C MET A 122 3.28 7.35 -12.30
N TYR A 123 3.79 8.33 -11.55
CA TYR A 123 4.78 9.29 -12.00
C TYR A 123 6.22 8.85 -11.74
N THR A 124 6.45 7.69 -11.13
CA THR A 124 7.80 7.18 -10.87
C THR A 124 8.51 6.84 -12.18
N PHE A 125 9.72 7.36 -12.34
CA PHE A 125 10.57 7.08 -13.48
C PHE A 125 10.93 5.59 -13.52
N TRP A 126 10.75 4.96 -14.68
CA TRP A 126 11.02 3.55 -14.88
C TRP A 126 12.17 3.38 -15.87
N LYS A 127 13.32 2.91 -15.38
CA LYS A 127 14.42 2.46 -16.25
C LYS A 127 14.19 0.99 -16.56
N ARG A 128 14.04 0.63 -17.83
CA ARG A 128 13.69 -0.75 -18.24
C ARG A 128 14.67 -1.81 -17.70
N THR A 129 15.96 -1.51 -17.77
CA THR A 129 17.05 -2.38 -17.28
C THR A 129 17.32 -2.29 -15.77
N SER A 130 16.65 -1.38 -15.05
CA SER A 130 16.77 -1.22 -13.59
C SER A 130 15.49 -0.60 -13.04
N PRO A 131 14.39 -1.38 -12.99
CA PRO A 131 13.11 -0.92 -12.50
C PRO A 131 13.19 -0.53 -11.00
N PRO A 132 12.23 0.25 -10.48
CA PRO A 132 12.21 0.58 -9.06
C PRO A 132 12.25 -0.69 -8.19
N PRO A 133 13.23 -0.83 -7.27
CA PRO A 133 13.50 -2.09 -6.60
C PRO A 133 12.38 -2.52 -5.64
N SER A 134 11.80 -1.58 -4.89
CA SER A 134 10.65 -1.84 -4.03
C SER A 134 9.46 -2.32 -4.85
N MET A 135 9.16 -1.68 -5.98
CA MET A 135 8.06 -2.11 -6.86
C MET A 135 8.29 -3.50 -7.44
N THR A 136 9.52 -3.79 -7.87
CA THR A 136 9.91 -5.12 -8.37
C THR A 136 9.70 -6.20 -7.30
N THR A 137 10.08 -5.91 -6.05
CA THR A 137 9.88 -6.82 -4.92
C THR A 137 8.41 -7.12 -4.68
N PHE A 138 7.52 -6.17 -4.96
CA PHE A 138 6.06 -6.31 -4.90
C PHE A 138 5.42 -6.74 -6.23
N ASP A 139 6.14 -7.52 -7.04
CA ASP A 139 5.67 -8.14 -8.29
C ASP A 139 5.24 -7.12 -9.37
N ALA A 140 5.81 -5.91 -9.38
CA ALA A 140 5.58 -4.98 -10.47
C ALA A 140 6.19 -5.50 -11.78
N PRO A 141 5.45 -5.45 -12.91
CA PRO A 141 6.01 -5.79 -14.22
C PRO A 141 7.25 -4.96 -14.56
N ASP A 142 8.27 -5.61 -15.12
CA ASP A 142 9.50 -4.97 -15.58
C ASP A 142 9.34 -4.06 -16.82
N ARG A 143 8.18 -4.18 -17.51
CA ARG A 143 7.82 -3.48 -18.76
C ARG A 143 8.70 -3.85 -19.96
N GLU A 144 9.39 -4.99 -19.91
CA GLU A 144 10.10 -5.57 -21.07
C GLU A 144 9.15 -6.38 -21.97
N THR A 145 8.10 -6.97 -21.37
CA THR A 145 7.15 -7.83 -22.08
C THR A 145 5.70 -7.45 -21.75
N CYS A 146 4.77 -7.82 -22.63
CA CYS A 146 3.35 -7.68 -22.36
C CYS A 146 2.94 -8.65 -21.24
N GLN A 147 2.33 -8.13 -20.18
CA GLN A 147 1.87 -8.92 -19.03
C GLN A 147 0.34 -8.96 -19.00
N VAL A 148 -0.23 -10.11 -19.34
CA VAL A 148 -1.70 -10.31 -19.32
C VAL A 148 -2.23 -10.42 -17.88
N ARG A 149 -1.42 -10.98 -16.97
CA ARG A 149 -1.76 -11.13 -15.54
C ARG A 149 -0.54 -10.80 -14.70
N ARG A 150 -0.71 -9.94 -13.70
CA ARG A 150 0.33 -9.65 -12.71
C ARG A 150 0.48 -10.82 -11.75
N ALA A 151 1.72 -11.22 -11.48
CA ALA A 151 2.01 -12.13 -10.38
C ALA A 151 1.66 -11.47 -9.04
N ARG A 152 1.27 -12.27 -8.05
CA ARG A 152 1.02 -11.82 -6.68
C ARG A 152 1.61 -12.84 -5.74
N THR A 153 2.77 -12.52 -5.20
CA THR A 153 3.47 -13.32 -4.20
C THR A 153 3.30 -12.69 -2.82
N ASN A 154 3.60 -13.46 -1.78
CA ASN A 154 3.71 -12.98 -0.40
C ASN A 154 5.00 -13.58 0.18
N THR A 155 6.09 -12.84 0.10
CA THR A 155 7.43 -13.34 0.44
C THR A 155 8.00 -12.64 1.67
N PRO A 156 8.92 -13.28 2.43
CA PRO A 156 9.61 -12.61 3.54
C PRO A 156 10.36 -11.33 3.10
N LEU A 157 10.86 -11.29 1.87
CA LEU A 157 11.54 -10.11 1.33
C LEU A 157 10.60 -8.90 1.23
N GLN A 158 9.33 -9.12 0.88
CA GLN A 158 8.32 -8.05 0.87
C GLN A 158 8.07 -7.48 2.26
N ALA A 159 8.03 -8.33 3.29
CA ALA A 159 7.92 -7.87 4.68
C ALA A 159 9.14 -7.05 5.10
N LEU A 160 10.35 -7.50 4.72
CA LEU A 160 11.59 -6.76 4.99
C LEU A 160 11.61 -5.39 4.31
N VAL A 161 11.06 -5.25 3.10
CA VAL A 161 10.93 -3.94 2.45
C VAL A 161 10.03 -3.01 3.25
N LEU A 162 8.86 -3.48 3.71
CA LEU A 162 7.96 -2.63 4.52
C LEU A 162 8.59 -2.17 5.84
N MET A 163 9.48 -2.97 6.42
CA MET A 163 10.13 -2.65 7.70
C MET A 163 11.37 -1.77 7.56
N ASN A 164 12.04 -1.76 6.41
CA ASN A 164 13.39 -1.16 6.29
C ASN A 164 13.54 -0.11 5.17
N ASP A 165 12.67 -0.12 4.16
CA ASP A 165 12.78 0.85 3.07
C ASP A 165 12.39 2.25 3.58
N VAL A 166 13.24 3.23 3.27
CA VAL A 166 13.15 4.62 3.75
C VAL A 166 11.76 5.20 3.55
N GLN A 167 11.12 4.90 2.42
CA GLN A 167 9.79 5.44 2.12
C GLN A 167 8.72 4.96 3.10
N PHE A 168 8.80 3.70 3.53
CA PHE A 168 7.83 3.10 4.44
C PHE A 168 8.09 3.48 5.89
N VAL A 169 9.35 3.53 6.31
CA VAL A 169 9.73 3.98 7.66
C VAL A 169 9.32 5.44 7.87
N GLU A 170 9.62 6.30 6.89
CA GLU A 170 9.20 7.70 6.93
C GLU A 170 7.67 7.85 6.95
N ALA A 171 6.96 7.10 6.11
CA ALA A 171 5.50 7.11 6.11
C ALA A 171 4.91 6.59 7.44
N ALA A 172 5.55 5.60 8.08
CA ALA A 172 5.12 5.08 9.38
C ALA A 172 5.24 6.15 10.46
N ARG A 173 6.37 6.88 10.53
CA ARG A 173 6.51 8.03 11.44
C ARG A 173 5.45 9.09 11.18
N LYS A 174 5.25 9.49 9.93
CA LYS A 174 4.25 10.53 9.59
C LYS A 174 2.83 10.06 9.93
N LEU A 175 2.54 8.78 9.80
CA LEU A 175 1.29 8.20 10.32
C LEU A 175 1.24 8.26 11.85
N ALA A 176 2.33 7.96 12.57
CA ALA A 176 2.38 8.05 14.03
C ALA A 176 2.11 9.49 14.52
N GLU A 177 2.72 10.50 13.88
CA GLU A 177 2.45 11.92 14.17
C GLU A 177 0.96 12.27 14.00
N ARG A 178 0.33 11.76 12.93
CA ARG A 178 -1.12 11.91 12.73
C ARG A 178 -1.95 11.18 13.78
N VAL A 179 -1.53 9.98 14.19
CA VAL A 179 -2.23 9.21 15.24
C VAL A 179 -2.18 9.94 16.58
N VAL A 180 -1.04 10.50 16.95
CA VAL A 180 -0.88 11.25 18.20
C VAL A 180 -1.72 12.54 18.21
N THR A 181 -1.83 13.20 17.06
CA THR A 181 -2.53 14.50 16.93
C THR A 181 -4.04 14.37 16.67
N GLU A 182 -4.47 13.41 15.84
CA GLU A 182 -5.86 13.24 15.40
C GLU A 182 -6.57 12.07 16.12
N GLY A 183 -5.82 11.17 16.75
CA GLY A 183 -6.33 9.88 17.25
C GLY A 183 -7.03 9.93 18.60
N GLY A 184 -7.05 11.06 19.29
CA GLY A 184 -7.68 11.23 20.60
C GLY A 184 -6.69 11.25 21.77
N LEU A 185 -7.25 11.23 22.99
CA LEU A 185 -6.49 11.44 24.24
C LEU A 185 -5.90 10.16 24.83
N SER A 186 -6.48 8.99 24.52
CA SER A 186 -6.05 7.71 25.06
C SER A 186 -5.34 6.85 24.00
N ASP A 187 -4.45 5.97 24.44
CA ASP A 187 -3.80 5.00 23.55
C ASP A 187 -4.80 4.05 22.88
N GLU A 188 -5.94 3.79 23.53
CA GLU A 188 -7.02 3.01 22.92
C GLU A 188 -7.64 3.74 21.72
N ASP A 189 -7.95 5.03 21.87
CA ASP A 189 -8.53 5.83 20.79
C ASP A 189 -7.55 5.95 19.63
N ARG A 190 -6.28 6.19 19.94
CA ARG A 190 -5.16 6.27 18.97
C ARG A 190 -4.99 4.98 18.19
N ILE A 191 -5.02 3.83 18.86
CA ILE A 191 -4.97 2.52 18.19
C ILE A 191 -6.20 2.30 17.31
N VAL A 192 -7.40 2.65 17.79
CA VAL A 192 -8.62 2.53 16.98
C VAL A 192 -8.54 3.43 15.74
N PHE A 193 -8.01 4.65 15.86
CA PHE A 193 -7.78 5.56 14.75
C PHE A 193 -6.77 4.98 13.75
N ALA A 194 -5.58 4.59 14.21
CA ALA A 194 -4.53 4.00 13.38
C ALA A 194 -5.03 2.76 12.63
N PHE A 195 -5.74 1.87 13.33
CA PHE A 195 -6.26 0.64 12.76
C PHE A 195 -7.31 0.91 11.69
N ARG A 196 -8.20 1.90 11.90
CA ARG A 196 -9.18 2.32 10.89
C ARG A 196 -8.52 3.00 9.69
N ALA A 197 -7.49 3.80 9.89
CA ALA A 197 -6.77 4.45 8.80
C ALA A 197 -6.11 3.43 7.86
N VAL A 198 -5.56 2.34 8.42
CA VAL A 198 -4.85 1.30 7.65
C VAL A 198 -5.81 0.24 7.08
N THR A 199 -6.81 -0.19 7.84
CA THR A 199 -7.64 -1.37 7.50
C THR A 199 -9.09 -1.05 7.13
N SER A 200 -9.52 0.21 7.28
CA SER A 200 -10.90 0.68 7.06
C SER A 200 -11.97 0.01 7.94
N ARG A 201 -11.58 -0.67 9.03
CA ARG A 201 -12.49 -1.27 10.01
C ARG A 201 -12.01 -1.00 11.43
N ARG A 202 -12.86 -1.28 12.43
CA ARG A 202 -12.44 -1.25 13.83
C ARG A 202 -11.67 -2.55 14.18
N PRO A 203 -10.67 -2.47 15.09
CA PRO A 203 -10.02 -3.66 15.62
C PRO A 203 -11.02 -4.46 16.47
N ASN A 204 -10.88 -5.78 16.48
CA ASN A 204 -11.57 -6.61 17.46
C ASN A 204 -10.85 -6.54 18.83
N VAL A 205 -11.43 -7.18 19.86
CA VAL A 205 -10.90 -7.14 21.24
C VAL A 205 -9.47 -7.69 21.31
N THR A 206 -9.19 -8.81 20.63
CA THR A 206 -7.87 -9.45 20.63
C THR A 206 -6.83 -8.61 19.88
N GLU A 207 -7.20 -8.03 18.74
CA GLU A 207 -6.34 -7.13 17.96
C GLU A 207 -5.99 -5.88 18.76
N LYS A 208 -6.98 -5.23 19.39
CA LYS A 208 -6.76 -4.04 20.22
C LYS A 208 -5.81 -4.36 21.39
N ALA A 209 -6.05 -5.47 22.10
CA ALA A 209 -5.22 -5.89 23.22
C ALA A 209 -3.77 -6.20 22.80
N SER A 210 -3.56 -6.84 21.65
CA SER A 210 -2.22 -7.11 21.13
C SER A 210 -1.48 -5.84 20.73
N LEU A 211 -2.15 -4.88 20.10
CA LEU A 211 -1.55 -3.59 19.72
C LEU A 211 -1.21 -2.73 20.94
N LEU A 212 -2.05 -2.72 21.97
CA LEU A 212 -1.76 -2.02 23.24
C LEU A 212 -0.51 -2.60 23.93
N ARG A 213 -0.38 -3.94 23.94
CA ARG A 213 0.84 -4.58 24.48
C ARG A 213 2.09 -4.22 23.69
N LEU A 214 1.99 -4.23 22.36
CA LEU A 214 3.09 -3.88 21.48
C LEU A 214 3.52 -2.41 21.66
N LEU A 215 2.56 -1.50 21.79
CA LEU A 215 2.83 -0.09 22.09
C LEU A 215 3.58 0.07 23.41
N ALA A 216 3.12 -0.58 24.48
CA ALA A 216 3.77 -0.53 25.79
C ALA A 216 5.17 -1.19 25.80
N GLU A 217 5.44 -2.12 24.88
CA GLU A 217 6.76 -2.70 24.68
C GLU A 217 7.70 -1.68 24.02
N TYR A 218 7.30 -1.10 22.89
CA TYR A 218 8.10 -0.11 22.18
C TYR A 218 8.32 1.18 23.00
N GLN A 219 7.31 1.65 23.74
CA GLN A 219 7.47 2.80 24.63
C GLN A 219 8.56 2.53 25.69
N ARG A 220 8.62 1.32 26.26
CA ARG A 220 9.67 0.97 27.24
C ARG A 220 11.04 0.89 26.58
N GLU A 221 11.13 0.29 25.40
CA GLU A 221 12.39 0.16 24.64
C GLU A 221 12.95 1.54 24.26
N PHE A 222 12.13 2.40 23.64
CA PHE A 222 12.55 3.72 23.21
C PHE A 222 12.70 4.73 24.34
N SER A 223 12.02 4.53 25.48
CA SER A 223 12.32 5.31 26.70
C SER A 223 13.67 4.94 27.30
N ALA A 224 14.12 3.69 27.14
CA ALA A 224 15.43 3.25 27.60
C ALA A 224 16.57 3.68 26.66
N ASP A 225 16.29 3.79 25.35
CA ASP A 225 17.23 4.32 24.34
C ASP A 225 16.58 5.43 23.49
N SER A 226 16.56 6.64 24.03
CA SER A 226 16.01 7.82 23.34
C SER A 226 16.78 8.18 22.06
N GLU A 227 18.04 7.77 21.96
CA GLU A 227 18.85 8.02 20.75
C GLU A 227 18.46 7.06 19.62
N ALA A 228 18.06 5.82 19.93
CA ALA A 228 17.41 4.94 18.95
C ALA A 228 16.11 5.54 18.41
N ALA A 229 15.26 6.11 19.29
CA ALA A 229 14.03 6.78 18.90
C ALA A 229 14.32 7.94 17.91
N LYS A 230 15.23 8.85 18.28
CA LYS A 230 15.66 9.96 17.41
C LYS A 230 16.20 9.50 16.06
N ARG A 231 17.01 8.42 16.05
CA ARG A 231 17.52 7.84 14.80
C ARG A 231 16.39 7.32 13.92
N LEU A 232 15.43 6.58 14.50
CA LEU A 232 14.30 6.05 13.76
C LEU A 232 13.46 7.17 13.13
N ILE A 233 13.11 8.20 13.92
CA ILE A 233 12.25 9.28 13.43
C ILE A 233 12.96 10.21 12.44
N SER A 234 14.29 10.15 12.36
CA SER A 234 15.09 10.90 11.38
C SER A 234 15.16 10.25 9.99
N VAL A 235 14.60 9.04 9.83
CA VAL A 235 14.58 8.35 8.53
C VAL A 235 13.61 9.05 7.56
N GLY A 236 14.13 9.39 6.39
CA GLY A 236 13.40 10.12 5.34
C GLY A 236 13.94 11.52 5.10
N GLU A 237 13.24 12.30 4.29
CA GLU A 237 13.59 13.69 3.96
C GLU A 237 12.64 14.69 4.64
N SER A 238 11.41 14.28 4.92
CA SER A 238 10.48 15.08 5.71
C SER A 238 10.97 15.20 7.15
N SER A 239 10.84 16.39 7.73
CA SER A 239 11.25 16.62 9.12
C SER A 239 10.26 15.99 10.11
N PRO A 240 10.74 15.47 11.27
CA PRO A 240 9.89 15.13 12.40
C PRO A 240 9.20 16.35 12.97
N ASN A 241 7.98 16.15 13.49
CA ASN A 241 7.29 17.20 14.23
C ASN A 241 7.97 17.42 15.59
N GLU A 242 8.75 18.50 15.71
CA GLU A 242 9.52 18.83 16.92
C GLU A 242 8.66 19.10 18.16
N SER A 243 7.36 19.33 18.01
CA SER A 243 6.44 19.52 19.14
C SER A 243 5.99 18.21 19.80
N LEU A 244 6.27 17.07 19.17
CA LEU A 244 5.90 15.74 19.67
C LEU A 244 7.10 15.05 20.31
N ASP A 245 6.85 14.22 21.32
CA ASP A 245 7.90 13.39 21.91
C ASP A 245 8.37 12.35 20.90
N ALA A 246 9.69 12.29 20.68
CA ALA A 246 10.31 11.33 19.79
C ALA A 246 9.95 9.87 20.14
N VAL A 247 9.81 9.57 21.44
CA VAL A 247 9.43 8.22 21.92
C VAL A 247 7.98 7.90 21.58
N GLU A 248 7.10 8.90 21.53
CA GLU A 248 5.68 8.71 21.24
C GLU A 248 5.40 8.46 19.75
N ILE A 249 6.28 8.94 18.86
CA ILE A 249 6.16 8.79 17.40
C ILE A 249 7.17 7.80 16.78
N SER A 250 7.94 7.09 17.61
CA SER A 250 8.83 5.98 17.23
C SER A 250 8.12 4.63 17.32
#